data_AF-A0A5D0SHG4-F1
#
_entry.id   AF-A0A5D0SHG4-F1
#
_cell.length_a   1.000
_cell.length_b   1.000
_cell.length_c   1.000
_cell.angle_alpha   90.00
_cell.angle_beta   90.00
_cell.angle_gamma   90.00
#
_symmetry.space_group_name_H-M   'P 1'
#
loop_
_entity.id
_entity.type
_entity.pdbx_description
1 polymer ?
#
loop_
_entity_poly.entity_id
_entity_poly.type
_entity_poly.pdbx_seq_one_letter_code
_entity_poly.pdbx_strand_id
1 'polypeptide(L)' 'MAVKKLSELKNGERGKIIKISGKGNVHRRLLDMGLVSGSEVTVQRKAPLGDPIEI' A
#
# COMPACT_ATOMS: atom_id res chain seq x y z
N MET A 1 -15.24 7.90 6.74
CA MET A 1 -13.86 7.92 6.21
C MET A 1 -13.85 7.14 4.90
N ALA A 2 -13.33 7.71 3.82
CA ALA A 2 -13.28 7.02 2.53
C ALA A 2 -12.14 6.00 2.54
N VAL A 3 -12.44 4.75 2.14
CA VAL A 3 -11.44 3.70 1.93
C VAL A 3 -11.01 3.74 0.48
N LYS A 4 -9.70 3.80 0.23
CA LYS A 4 -9.10 3.76 -1.10
C LYS A 4 -8.12 2.62 -1.21
N LYS A 5 -7.89 2.12 -2.44
CA LYS A 5 -6.82 1.16 -2.70
C LYS A 5 -5.47 1.87 -2.70
N LEU A 6 -4.39 1.16 -2.37
CA LEU A 6 -3.02 1.69 -2.47
C LEU A 6 -2.70 2.23 -3.88
N SER A 7 -3.26 1.60 -4.93
CA SER A 7 -3.10 2.02 -6.32
C SER A 7 -3.77 3.36 -6.68
N GLU A 8 -4.74 3.80 -5.88
CA GLU A 8 -5.51 5.04 -6.09
C GLU A 8 -4.89 6.24 -5.36
N LEU A 9 -3.92 5.99 -4.47
CA LEU A 9 -3.17 7.05 -3.81
C LEU A 9 -2.25 7.74 -4.81
N LYS A 10 -2.16 9.07 -4.70
CA LYS A 10 -1.26 9.91 -5.51
C LYS A 10 0.10 10.04 -4.85
N ASN A 11 1.11 10.41 -5.64
CA ASN A 11 2.45 10.70 -5.12
C ASN A 11 2.36 11.81 -4.04
N GLY A 12 2.95 11.55 -2.87
CA GLY A 12 2.89 12.40 -1.68
C GLY A 12 1.70 12.14 -0.76
N GLU A 13 0.70 11.34 -1.17
CA GLU A 13 -0.42 11.00 -0.30
C GLU A 13 -0.03 9.96 0.75
N ARG A 14 -0.64 10.10 1.93
CA ARG A 14 -0.46 9.19 3.07
C ARG A 14 -1.77 8.50 3.39
N GLY A 15 -1.67 7.26 3.84
CA GLY A 15 -2.80 6.47 4.26
C GLY A 15 -2.41 5.54 5.40
N LYS A 16 -3.42 5.08 6.15
CA LYS A 16 -3.27 4.03 7.14
C LYS A 16 -3.83 2.74 6.56
N ILE A 17 -3.08 1.66 6.64
CA ILE A 17 -3.55 0.35 6.17
C ILE A 17 -4.68 -0.09 7.08
N ILE A 18 -5.90 -0.22 6.54
CA ILE A 18 -7.05 -0.72 7.30
C ILE A 18 -7.25 -2.22 7.12
N LYS A 19 -6.88 -2.75 5.96
CA LYS A 19 -7.10 -4.13 5.56
C LYS A 19 -6.17 -4.49 4.42
N ILE A 20 -5.60 -5.68 4.49
CA ILE A 20 -4.81 -6.27 3.40
C ILE A 20 -5.67 -7.36 2.77
N SER A 21 -5.98 -7.18 1.49
CA SER A 21 -6.72 -8.16 0.70
C SER A 21 -5.75 -8.89 -0.24
N GLY A 22 -5.65 -10.20 -0.08
CA GLY A 22 -4.77 -11.07 -0.85
C GLY A 22 -4.61 -12.41 -0.13
N LYS A 23 -4.29 -13.48 -0.85
CA LYS A 23 -4.04 -14.80 -0.28
C LYS A 23 -2.65 -15.29 -0.67
N GLY A 24 -2.13 -16.24 0.10
CA GLY A 24 -0.86 -16.91 -0.17
C GLY A 24 0.36 -16.00 0.00
N ASN A 25 1.35 -16.18 -0.88
CA ASN A 25 2.69 -15.62 -0.71
C ASN A 25 2.73 -14.09 -0.71
N VAL A 26 1.84 -13.42 -1.47
CA VAL A 26 1.79 -11.95 -1.52
C VAL A 26 1.40 -11.37 -0.16
N HIS A 27 0.38 -11.94 0.49
CA HIS A 27 -0.03 -11.48 1.82
C HIS A 27 1.10 -11.67 2.84
N ARG A 28 1.77 -12.83 2.82
CA ARG A 28 2.89 -13.10 3.72
C ARG A 28 4.06 -12.12 3.48
N ARG A 29 4.42 -11.86 2.23
CA ARG A 29 5.49 -10.91 1.89
C ARG A 29 5.19 -9.48 2.34
N LEU A 30 3.94 -9.03 2.24
CA LEU A 30 3.53 -7.72 2.75
C LEU A 30 3.69 -7.65 4.28
N LEU A 31 3.29 -8.70 4.99
CA LEU A 31 3.47 -8.79 6.44
C LEU A 31 4.96 -8.84 6.83
N ASP A 32 5.77 -9.59 6.11
CA ASP A 32 7.23 -9.67 6.32
C ASP A 32 7.92 -8.32 6.10
N MET A 33 7.37 -7.46 5.22
CA MET A 33 7.80 -6.07 5.01
C MET A 33 7.30 -5.09 6.09
N GLY A 34 6.50 -5.55 7.06
CA GLY A 34 5.89 -4.70 8.09
C GLY A 34 4.64 -3.92 7.64
N LEU A 35 4.10 -4.25 6.47
CA LEU A 35 2.84 -3.70 5.98
C LEU A 35 1.69 -4.44 6.65
N VAL A 36 1.37 -4.06 7.88
CA VAL A 36 0.29 -4.61 8.70
C VAL A 36 -0.86 -3.61 8.85
N SER A 37 -2.04 -4.11 9.24
CA SER A 37 -3.16 -3.24 9.60
C SER A 37 -2.75 -2.27 10.71
N GLY A 38 -2.93 -0.98 10.46
CA GLY A 38 -2.54 0.09 11.35
C GLY A 38 -1.24 0.78 10.98
N SER A 39 -0.41 0.20 10.11
CA SER A 39 0.79 0.87 9.59
C SER A 39 0.41 2.07 8.72
N GLU A 40 1.11 3.18 8.91
CA GLU A 40 1.05 4.33 8.01
C GLU A 40 1.98 4.13 6.83
N VAL A 41 1.50 4.50 5.65
CA VAL A 41 2.20 4.36 4.37
C VAL A 41 2.13 5.68 3.61
N THR A 42 3.22 6.06 2.95
CA THR A 42 3.29 7.29 2.15
C THR A 42 3.70 6.93 0.74
N VAL A 43 2.89 7.24 -0.26
CA VAL A 43 3.31 6.99 -1.65
C VAL A 43 4.41 7.99 -2.01
N GLN A 44 5.65 7.53 -2.08
CA GLN A 44 6.78 8.39 -2.47
C GLN A 44 6.74 8.65 -3.97
N ARG A 45 6.66 7.56 -4.75
CA ARG A 45 6.70 7.64 -6.20
C ARG A 45 5.91 6.50 -6.82
N LYS A 46 5.18 6.82 -7.88
CA LYS A 46 4.57 5.83 -8.77
C LYS A 46 5.34 5.85 -10.08
N ALA A 47 5.71 4.68 -10.58
CA ALA A 47 6.34 4.57 -11.89
C ALA A 47 5.42 5.09 -13.01
N PRO A 48 5.97 5.48 -14.18
CA PRO A 48 5.18 6.05 -15.28
C PRO A 48 4.05 5.13 -15.78
N LEU A 49 4.25 3.81 -15.70
CA LEU A 49 3.28 2.80 -16.09
C LEU A 49 2.33 2.39 -14.95
N GLY A 50 2.48 3.00 -13.78
CA GLY A 50 1.64 2.77 -12.61
C GLY A 50 2.16 1.74 -11.61
N ASP A 51 3.20 1.00 -11.97
CA ASP A 51 3.87 -0.04 -11.18
C ASP A 51 5.39 -0.02 -11.46
N PRO A 52 6.26 -0.21 -10.45
CA PRO A 52 5.95 -0.35 -9.03
C PRO A 52 5.58 0.98 -8.34
N ILE A 53 4.94 0.85 -7.17
CA ILE A 53 4.65 1.96 -6.26
C ILE A 53 5.68 1.91 -5.12
N GLU A 54 6.43 2.99 -4.94
CA GLU A 54 7.33 3.19 -3.80
C GLU A 54 6.53 3.79 -2.63
N ILE A 55 6.72 3.19 -1.46
CA ILE A 55 5.99 3.46 -0.21
C ILE A 55 6.95 3.97 0.88
#